data_AF-A0A7C4SI87-F1
#
_entry.id   AF-A0A7C4SI87-F1
#
_cell.length_a   1.000
_cell.length_b   1.000
_cell.length_c   1.000
_cell.angle_alpha   90.00
_cell.angle_beta   90.00
_cell.angle_gamma   90.00
#
_symmetry.space_group_name_H-M   'P 1'
#
loop_
_entity.id
_entity.type
_entity.pdbx_description
1 polymer ?
#
loop_
_entity_poly.entity_id
_entity_poly.type
_entity_poly.pdbx_seq_one_letter_code
_entity_poly.pdbx_strand_id
1 'polypeptide(L)'
;MSTVLADIEEELKFCQMSVESESRLELVVEILQEISSKLEDFMLKQKLTEGEMEQAKSLYQKARLLLHRAQAILSIRDKEQEKFLPKRV
;
A
#
# COMPACT_ATOMS: atom_id res chain seq x y z
N MET A 1 -12.98 -11.09 -16.10
CA MET A 1 -12.29 -10.51 -14.93
C MET A 1 -12.87 -9.14 -14.70
N SER A 2 -13.30 -8.83 -13.49
CA SER A 2 -13.68 -7.45 -13.13
C SER A 2 -12.49 -6.53 -13.39
N THR A 3 -12.65 -5.53 -14.26
CA THR A 3 -11.60 -4.57 -14.65
C THR A 3 -10.91 -3.95 -13.43
N VAL A 4 -11.69 -3.69 -12.38
CA VAL A 4 -11.24 -3.12 -11.11
C VAL A 4 -10.13 -3.92 -10.41
N LEU A 5 -10.22 -5.25 -10.36
CA LEU A 5 -9.19 -6.05 -9.67
C LEU A 5 -7.88 -6.09 -10.45
N ALA A 6 -7.96 -6.04 -11.79
CA ALA A 6 -6.78 -5.96 -12.64
C ALA A 6 -6.09 -4.59 -12.51
N ASP A 7 -6.87 -3.50 -12.48
CA ASP A 7 -6.35 -2.14 -12.28
C ASP A 7 -5.63 -2.03 -10.92
N ILE A 8 -6.23 -2.57 -9.85
CA ILE A 8 -5.63 -2.61 -8.51
C ILE A 8 -4.33 -3.45 -8.51
N GLU A 9 -4.28 -4.54 -9.26
CA GLU A 9 -3.07 -5.35 -9.37
C GLU A 9 -1.91 -4.57 -10.01
N GLU A 10 -2.18 -3.76 -11.04
CA GLU A 10 -1.18 -2.89 -11.68
C GLU A 10 -0.72 -1.78 -10.73
N GLU A 11 -1.62 -1.12 -10.02
CA GLU A 11 -1.27 -0.11 -9.02
C GLU A 11 -0.39 -0.72 -7.90
N LEU A 12 -0.69 -1.96 -7.48
CA LEU A 12 0.14 -2.67 -6.50
C LEU A 12 1.52 -3.04 -7.04
N LYS A 13 1.67 -3.31 -8.34
CA LYS A 13 2.99 -3.51 -8.97
C LYS A 13 3.81 -2.21 -8.91
N PHE A 14 3.20 -1.08 -9.25
CA PHE A 14 3.84 0.23 -9.11
C PHE A 14 4.27 0.52 -7.67
N CYS A 15 3.38 0.28 -6.69
CA CYS A 15 3.68 0.47 -5.28
C CYS A 15 4.83 -0.42 -4.83
N GLN A 16 4.84 -1.69 -5.24
CA GLN A 16 5.92 -2.62 -4.91
C GLN A 16 7.28 -2.12 -5.41
N MET A 17 7.38 -1.74 -6.69
CA MET A 17 8.63 -1.19 -7.26
C MET A 17 9.08 0.08 -6.54
N SER A 18 8.14 0.92 -6.15
CA SER A 18 8.41 2.18 -5.44
C SER A 18 8.89 1.94 -4.00
N VAL A 19 8.32 0.95 -3.30
CA VAL A 19 8.83 0.51 -1.98
C VAL A 19 10.24 -0.08 -2.10
N GLU A 20 10.48 -0.95 -3.08
CA GLU A 20 11.78 -1.60 -3.27
C GLU A 20 12.90 -0.61 -3.64
N SER A 21 12.56 0.43 -4.43
CA SER A 21 13.48 1.52 -4.75
C SER A 21 13.49 2.64 -3.70
N GLU A 22 12.70 2.49 -2.64
CA GLU A 22 12.45 3.49 -1.59
C GLU A 22 12.15 4.91 -2.12
N SER A 23 11.43 4.97 -3.23
CA SER A 23 11.10 6.18 -3.98
C SER A 23 9.66 6.59 -3.70
N ARG A 24 9.44 7.90 -3.50
CA ARG A 24 8.10 8.51 -3.30
C ARG A 24 7.25 7.79 -2.25
N LEU A 25 7.87 7.38 -1.13
CA LEU A 25 7.22 6.53 -0.12
C LEU A 25 5.95 7.12 0.48
N GLU A 26 5.87 8.45 0.64
CA GLU A 26 4.66 9.14 1.11
C GLU A 26 3.48 8.96 0.15
N LEU A 27 3.70 9.17 -1.15
CA LEU A 27 2.71 8.91 -2.19
C LEU A 27 2.29 7.43 -2.22
N VAL A 28 3.26 6.53 -2.05
CA VAL A 28 2.99 5.08 -2.00
C VAL A 28 2.10 4.73 -0.81
N VAL A 29 2.30 5.36 0.35
CA VAL A 29 1.44 5.18 1.52
C VAL A 29 0.00 5.62 1.22
N GLU A 30 -0.19 6.79 0.60
CA GLU A 30 -1.52 7.29 0.24
C GLU A 30 -2.24 6.34 -0.73
N ILE A 31 -1.55 5.92 -1.79
CA ILE A 31 -2.09 4.97 -2.78
C ILE A 31 -2.48 3.65 -2.11
N LEU A 32 -1.62 3.09 -1.26
CA LEU A 32 -1.89 1.82 -0.59
C LEU A 32 -3.05 1.89 0.41
N GLN A 33 -3.24 3.03 1.07
CA GLN A 33 -4.40 3.28 1.91
C GLN A 33 -5.68 3.32 1.07
N GLU A 34 -5.66 4.05 -0.05
CA GLU A 34 -6.80 4.14 -0.96
C GLU A 34 -7.17 2.78 -1.55
N ILE A 35 -6.19 2.00 -2.03
CA ILE A 35 -6.38 0.64 -2.53
C ILE A 35 -6.98 -0.26 -1.44
N SER A 36 -6.50 -0.17 -0.21
CA SER A 36 -7.00 -0.99 0.90
C SER A 36 -8.48 -0.68 1.18
N SER A 37 -8.85 0.60 1.21
CA SER A 37 -10.25 1.02 1.38
C SER A 37 -11.13 0.61 0.20
N LYS A 38 -10.64 0.75 -1.04
CA LYS A 38 -11.36 0.29 -2.24
C LYS A 38 -11.63 -1.21 -2.20
N LEU A 39 -10.65 -2.01 -1.80
CA LEU A 39 -10.79 -3.47 -1.68
C LEU A 39 -11.74 -3.87 -0.55
N GLU A 40 -11.70 -3.20 0.61
CA GLU A 40 -12.68 -3.43 1.67
C GLU A 40 -14.10 -3.14 1.21
N ASP A 41 -14.31 -1.99 0.57
CA ASP A 41 -15.61 -1.63 -0.01
C ASP A 41 -16.06 -2.63 -1.08
N PHE A 42 -15.14 -3.06 -1.94
CA PHE A 42 -15.42 -4.05 -2.98
C PHE A 42 -15.87 -5.39 -2.38
N MET A 43 -15.19 -5.85 -1.33
CA MET A 43 -15.52 -7.08 -0.61
C MET A 43 -16.83 -6.99 0.19
N LEU A 44 -17.18 -5.82 0.72
CA LEU A 44 -18.36 -5.64 1.57
C LEU A 44 -19.64 -5.32 0.78
N LYS A 45 -19.53 -4.57 -0.32
CA LYS A 45 -20.69 -3.98 -1.03
C LYS A 45 -21.09 -4.76 -2.28
N GLN A 46 -20.20 -5.54 -2.88
CA GLN A 46 -20.49 -6.28 -4.10
C GLN A 46 -20.80 -7.75 -3.84
N LYS A 47 -21.71 -8.32 -4.65
CA LYS A 47 -21.92 -9.77 -4.70
C LYS A 47 -20.82 -10.41 -5.54
N LEU A 48 -19.67 -10.65 -4.92
CA LEU A 48 -18.52 -11.28 -5.55
C LEU A 48 -18.74 -12.79 -5.68
N THR A 49 -18.22 -13.36 -6.76
CA THR A 49 -18.01 -14.81 -6.82
C THR A 49 -16.93 -15.22 -5.81
N GLU A 50 -16.89 -16.51 -5.45
CA GLU A 50 -15.88 -17.02 -4.50
C GLU A 50 -14.45 -16.73 -4.98
N GLY A 51 -14.18 -16.89 -6.27
CA GLY A 51 -12.88 -16.57 -6.87
C GLY A 51 -12.52 -15.08 -6.83
N GLU A 52 -13.48 -14.19 -7.10
CA GLU A 52 -13.25 -12.75 -6.99
C GLU A 52 -13.03 -12.31 -5.54
N MET A 53 -13.74 -12.93 -4.59
CA MET A 53 -13.55 -12.68 -3.16
C MET A 53 -12.16 -13.11 -2.69
N GLU A 54 -11.69 -14.26 -3.14
CA GLU A 54 -10.34 -14.75 -2.80
C GLU A 54 -9.25 -13.88 -3.42
N GLN A 55 -9.43 -13.47 -4.67
CA GLN A 55 -8.50 -12.54 -5.34
C GLN A 55 -8.47 -11.18 -4.64
N ALA A 56 -9.62 -10.59 -4.28
CA ALA A 56 -9.69 -9.33 -3.55
C ALA A 56 -9.00 -9.41 -2.18
N LYS A 57 -9.20 -10.51 -1.43
CA LYS A 57 -8.50 -10.76 -0.16
C LYS A 57 -6.99 -10.86 -0.35
N SER A 58 -6.53 -11.55 -1.39
CA SER A 58 -5.10 -11.66 -1.71
C SER A 58 -4.48 -10.30 -2.00
N LEU A 59 -5.13 -9.50 -2.85
CA LEU A 59 -4.69 -8.14 -3.16
C LEU A 59 -4.68 -7.24 -1.92
N TYR A 60 -5.69 -7.37 -1.05
CA TYR A 60 -5.77 -6.59 0.19
C TYR A 60 -4.63 -6.91 1.15
N GLN A 61 -4.31 -8.20 1.31
CA GLN A 61 -3.16 -8.63 2.11
C GLN A 61 -1.85 -8.08 1.53
N LYS A 62 -1.68 -8.09 0.21
CA LYS A 62 -0.52 -7.51 -0.46
C LYS A 62 -0.41 -6.00 -0.22
N ALA A 63 -1.52 -5.27 -0.35
CA ALA A 63 -1.58 -3.84 -0.10
C ALA A 63 -1.14 -3.49 1.33
N ARG A 64 -1.69 -4.20 2.33
CA ARG A 64 -1.33 -4.02 3.74
C ARG A 64 0.14 -4.29 4.02
N LEU A 65 0.70 -5.36 3.44
CA LEU A 65 2.11 -5.68 3.62
C LEU A 65 3.01 -4.57 3.07
N LEU A 66 2.71 -4.08 1.87
CA LEU A 66 3.45 -2.97 1.25
C LEU A 66 3.30 -1.68 2.07
N LEU A 67 2.12 -1.41 2.62
CA LEU A 67 1.86 -0.22 3.42
C LEU A 67 2.72 -0.22 4.68
N HIS A 68 2.75 -1.34 5.40
CA HIS A 68 3.59 -1.49 6.58
C HIS A 68 5.08 -1.33 6.25
N ARG A 69 5.53 -1.87 5.12
CA ARG A 69 6.93 -1.69 4.66
C ARG A 69 7.24 -0.22 4.38
N ALA A 70 6.38 0.47 3.62
CA ALA A 70 6.58 1.87 3.30
C ALA A 70 6.64 2.75 4.56
N GLN A 71 5.72 2.52 5.51
CA GLN A 71 5.69 3.20 6.81
C GLN A 71 6.94 2.91 7.66
N ALA A 72 7.43 1.68 7.66
CA ALA A 72 8.64 1.31 8.38
C ALA A 72 9.87 2.03 7.82
N ILE A 73 10.01 2.09 6.48
CA ILE A 73 11.12 2.80 5.83
C ILE A 73 11.05 4.29 6.14
N LEU A 74 9.87 4.92 6.05
CA LEU A 74 9.68 6.33 6.43
C LEU A 74 10.07 6.59 7.89
N SER A 75 9.59 5.76 8.82
CA SER A 75 9.93 5.91 10.24
C SER A 75 11.43 5.77 10.53
N ILE A 76 12.14 4.92 9.78
CA ILE A 76 13.60 4.80 9.88
C ILE A 76 14.27 6.08 9.39
N ARG A 77 13.85 6.62 8.23
CA ARG A 77 14.39 7.86 7.66
C ARG A 77 14.19 9.05 8.59
N ASP A 78 13.02 9.17 9.22
CA ASP A 78 12.73 10.26 10.16
C ASP A 78 13.68 10.20 11.37
N LYS A 79 13.88 9.01 11.93
CA LYS A 79 14.82 8.80 13.06
C LYS A 79 16.27 9.07 12.67
N GLU A 80 16.65 8.81 11.43
CA GLU A 80 17.98 9.14 10.93
C GLU A 80 18.13 10.65 10.77
N GLN A 81 17.15 11.36 10.20
CA GLN A 81 17.18 12.83 10.10
C GLN A 81 17.23 13.51 11.47
N GLU A 82 16.47 13.02 12.46
CA GLU A 82 16.48 13.56 13.83
C GLU A 82 17.87 13.47 14.51
N LYS A 83 18.68 12.47 14.18
CA LYS A 83 20.06 12.34 14.73
C LYS A 83 21.00 13.43 14.24
N PHE A 84 20.72 14.05 13.08
CA PHE A 84 21.58 15.08 12.49
C PHE A 84 21.08 16.51 12.75
N LEU A 85 19.90 16.68 13.36
CA LEU A 85 19.45 17.99 13.81
C LEU A 85 20.20 18.39 15.10
N PRO A 86 20.88 19.55 15.15
CA PRO A 86 21.53 20.00 16.36
C PRO A 86 20.45 20.21 17.44
N LYS A 87 20.67 19.65 18.63
CA LYS A 87 19.86 19.98 19.81
C LYS A 87 19.90 21.49 19.96
N ARG A 88 18.76 22.15 19.78
CA ARG A 88 18.62 23.57 20.11
C ARG A 88 18.90 23.69 21.61
N VAL A 89 20.03 24.32 21.91
CA VAL A 89 20.53 24.62 23.27
C VAL A 89 19.64 25.65 23.92
#